data_AF-A0A699KIE3-F1
#
_entry.id   AF-A0A699KIE3-F1
#
_cell.length_a   1.000
_cell.length_b   1.000
_cell.length_c   1.000
_cell.angle_alpha   90.00
_cell.angle_beta   90.00
_cell.angle_gamma   90.00
#
_symmetry.space_group_name_H-M   'P 1'
#
loop_
_entity.id
_entity.type
_entity.pdbx_description
1 polymer ?
#
loop_
_entity_poly.entity_id
_entity_poly.type
_entity_poly.pdbx_seq_one_letter_code
_entity_poly.pdbx_strand_id
1 'polypeptide(L)'
;MDAPPSPNHVFNFPEVEFEEDPQEEPEEGFEEDPEEDPEEDLKEELEAEAEDDVPPPATPPVGSPITPLPLSESSSDTEDVSLVIENEALEMPPIGSTYEVGDPSSMTLFPLFYLHGREIARLDGNTELLLSNVQYLERCEKKSKADMEASSSKIREVKERMDKMDQDLGDEMQFSNVVEHRVTKLENREQEKAEEMDKMKKRLGTLEANYSLVLSDRDEWRKAFLNLQAWVSERLGHGALDARPYVSDDGTISFGEYKTLKPPGSPSSSQ
;
A
#
# COMPACT_ATOMS: atom_id res chain seq x y z
N MET A 1 -66.56 -45.90 -40.92
CA MET A 1 -66.93 -44.48 -40.83
C MET A 1 -66.95 -44.16 -39.36
N ASP A 2 -65.82 -43.72 -38.82
CA ASP A 2 -65.67 -43.46 -37.38
C ASP A 2 -66.28 -42.11 -37.00
N ALA A 3 -66.94 -42.08 -35.84
CA ALA A 3 -67.65 -40.93 -35.34
C ALA A 3 -66.67 -39.80 -34.94
N PRO A 4 -67.03 -38.53 -35.18
CA PRO A 4 -66.17 -37.41 -34.83
C PRO A 4 -66.00 -37.29 -33.30
N PRO A 5 -64.80 -36.89 -32.83
CA PRO A 5 -64.54 -36.70 -31.41
C PRO A 5 -65.42 -35.60 -30.82
N SER A 6 -65.89 -35.85 -29.60
CA SER A 6 -66.77 -34.98 -28.83
C SER A 6 -66.10 -33.61 -28.54
N PRO A 7 -66.83 -32.47 -28.61
CA PRO A 7 -66.29 -31.12 -28.39
C PRO A 7 -65.73 -30.85 -26.98
N ASN A 8 -65.85 -31.79 -26.05
CA ASN A 8 -65.40 -31.63 -24.66
C ASN A 8 -64.02 -32.26 -24.39
N HIS A 9 -63.17 -32.43 -25.42
CA HIS A 9 -61.81 -32.88 -25.19
C HIS A 9 -60.98 -31.73 -24.61
N VAL A 10 -61.02 -31.62 -23.29
CA VAL A 10 -60.13 -30.78 -22.47
C VAL A 10 -58.70 -31.20 -22.81
N PHE A 11 -57.94 -30.29 -23.41
CA PHE A 11 -56.51 -30.43 -23.58
C PHE A 11 -55.88 -30.39 -22.19
N ASN A 12 -55.57 -31.56 -21.65
CA ASN A 12 -54.68 -31.67 -20.50
C ASN A 12 -53.28 -31.36 -21.02
N PHE A 13 -52.85 -30.11 -20.85
CA PHE A 13 -51.43 -29.81 -20.92
C PHE A 13 -50.74 -30.60 -19.80
N PRO A 14 -49.62 -31.29 -20.07
CA PRO A 14 -48.83 -31.85 -18.99
C PRO A 14 -48.38 -30.68 -18.11
N GLU A 15 -48.85 -30.68 -16.85
CA GLU A 15 -48.24 -29.89 -15.80
C GLU A 15 -46.78 -30.33 -15.73
N VAL A 16 -45.89 -29.54 -16.33
CA VAL A 16 -44.47 -29.62 -16.04
C VAL A 16 -44.37 -29.17 -14.59
N GLU A 17 -44.21 -30.15 -13.70
CA GLU A 17 -43.75 -29.95 -12.33
C GLU A 17 -42.44 -29.18 -12.42
N PHE A 18 -42.51 -27.86 -12.26
CA PHE A 18 -41.35 -27.09 -11.90
C PHE A 18 -41.05 -27.49 -10.46
N GLU A 19 -40.03 -28.33 -10.29
CA GLU A 19 -39.30 -28.46 -9.02
C GLU A 19 -38.81 -27.05 -8.67
N GLU A 20 -39.66 -26.36 -7.90
CA GLU A 20 -39.36 -25.10 -7.24
C GLU A 20 -38.30 -25.45 -6.19
N ASP A 21 -37.04 -25.18 -6.53
CA ASP A 21 -35.87 -25.38 -5.70
C ASP A 21 -36.06 -24.57 -4.40
N PRO A 22 -36.31 -25.21 -3.24
CA PRO A 22 -36.68 -24.50 -2.04
C PRO A 22 -35.40 -24.10 -1.29
N GLN A 23 -34.64 -23.16 -1.85
CA GLN A 23 -33.59 -22.46 -1.11
C GLN A 23 -33.16 -21.17 -1.82
N GLU A 24 -34.11 -20.27 -2.05
CA GLU A 24 -33.77 -18.85 -2.09
C GLU A 24 -33.52 -18.45 -0.62
N GLU A 25 -32.26 -18.57 -0.20
CA GLU A 25 -31.81 -17.99 1.06
C GLU A 25 -32.17 -16.50 1.06
N PRO A 26 -32.64 -15.96 2.20
CA PRO A 26 -33.05 -14.58 2.26
C PRO A 26 -31.90 -13.71 1.74
N GLU A 27 -32.19 -12.83 0.77
CA GLU A 27 -31.33 -11.70 0.47
C GLU A 27 -31.04 -11.02 1.81
N GLU A 28 -29.88 -11.34 2.36
CA GLU A 28 -29.35 -10.76 3.57
C GLU A 28 -29.20 -9.29 3.20
N GLY A 29 -30.13 -8.48 3.69
CA GLY A 29 -30.03 -7.04 3.67
C GLY A 29 -28.75 -6.71 4.40
N PHE A 30 -27.65 -6.66 3.65
CA PHE A 30 -26.44 -5.98 4.05
C PHE A 30 -26.90 -4.55 4.30
N GLU A 31 -27.16 -4.25 5.57
CA GLU A 31 -26.95 -2.92 6.11
C GLU A 31 -25.62 -2.48 5.49
N GLU A 32 -25.71 -1.54 4.54
CA GLU A 32 -24.56 -0.79 4.07
C GLU A 32 -23.93 -0.20 5.33
N ASP A 33 -22.91 -0.89 5.84
CA ASP A 33 -21.94 -0.33 6.75
C ASP A 33 -21.55 1.00 6.10
N PRO A 34 -21.87 2.14 6.72
CA PRO A 34 -21.61 3.43 6.10
C PRO A 34 -20.14 3.43 5.74
N GLU A 35 -19.85 3.56 4.44
CA GLU A 35 -18.51 3.86 3.96
C GLU A 35 -18.07 5.12 4.71
N GLU A 36 -17.35 4.93 5.81
CA GLU A 36 -16.50 5.95 6.41
C GLU A 36 -15.42 6.21 5.37
N ASP A 37 -15.75 7.10 4.45
CA ASP A 37 -14.83 7.81 3.58
C ASP A 37 -14.01 8.77 4.46
N PRO A 38 -12.72 8.51 4.69
CA PRO A 38 -11.83 9.44 5.37
C PRO A 38 -10.99 10.23 4.35
N GLU A 39 -11.43 10.39 3.09
CA GLU A 39 -10.65 11.08 2.06
C GLU A 39 -11.00 12.57 1.85
N GLU A 40 -12.01 13.14 2.52
CA GLU A 40 -12.40 14.53 2.26
C GLU A 40 -11.68 15.61 3.11
N ASP A 41 -10.95 15.27 4.18
CA ASP A 41 -10.39 16.29 5.10
C ASP A 41 -8.95 16.74 4.78
N LEU A 42 -8.37 16.35 3.64
CA LEU A 42 -6.98 16.68 3.27
C LEU A 42 -6.81 17.57 2.04
N LYS A 43 -7.91 18.07 1.45
CA LYS A 43 -7.86 18.82 0.19
C LYS A 43 -8.11 20.33 0.31
N GLU A 44 -8.50 20.84 1.48
CA GLU A 44 -8.93 22.25 1.64
C GLU A 44 -7.92 23.22 2.29
N GLU A 45 -6.66 22.83 2.53
CA GLU A 45 -5.64 23.74 3.12
C GLU A 45 -4.52 24.22 2.16
N LEU A 46 -4.66 24.05 0.84
CA LEU A 46 -3.63 24.45 -0.15
C LEU A 46 -4.08 25.42 -1.25
N GLU A 47 -5.13 26.21 -1.00
CA GLU A 47 -5.48 27.38 -1.82
C GLU A 47 -5.45 28.67 -0.98
N ALA A 48 -4.24 29.07 -0.58
CA ALA A 48 -3.95 30.46 -0.26
C ALA A 48 -2.80 30.91 -1.16
N GLU A 49 -3.20 31.36 -2.35
CA GLU A 49 -2.45 32.15 -3.29
C GLU A 49 -1.92 33.41 -2.59
N ALA A 50 -0.62 33.43 -2.28
CA ALA A 50 0.13 34.66 -2.09
C ALA A 50 1.25 34.64 -3.13
N GLU A 51 1.05 35.43 -4.19
CA GLU A 51 2.10 35.83 -5.12
C GLU A 51 3.21 36.52 -4.31
N ASP A 52 4.25 35.77 -3.95
CA ASP A 52 5.52 36.34 -3.48
C ASP A 52 6.53 36.23 -4.62
N ASP A 53 6.97 37.40 -5.06
CA ASP A 53 7.85 37.66 -6.19
C ASP A 53 9.29 37.25 -5.85
N VAL A 54 9.51 35.94 -5.75
CA VAL A 54 10.83 35.34 -5.52
C VAL A 54 11.48 35.04 -6.87
N PRO A 55 12.74 35.44 -7.10
CA PRO A 55 13.42 35.18 -8.37
C PRO A 55 13.52 33.67 -8.60
N PRO A 56 13.43 33.21 -9.85
CA PRO A 56 13.37 31.79 -10.17
C PRO A 56 14.62 31.06 -9.63
N PRO A 57 14.45 29.84 -9.09
CA PRO A 57 15.57 29.06 -8.60
C PRO A 57 16.48 28.71 -9.77
N ALA A 58 17.77 29.03 -9.60
CA ALA A 58 18.81 28.61 -10.52
C ALA A 58 18.80 27.07 -10.60
N THR A 59 18.42 26.54 -11.77
CA THR A 59 18.59 25.13 -12.12
C THR A 59 20.04 24.71 -11.86
N PRO A 60 20.30 23.72 -11.00
CA PRO A 60 21.63 23.12 -10.93
C PRO A 60 21.91 22.36 -12.23
N PRO A 61 23.16 22.36 -12.70
CA PRO A 61 23.52 21.74 -13.97
C PRO A 61 23.29 20.22 -13.89
N VAL A 62 22.42 19.75 -14.79
CA VAL A 62 22.31 18.35 -15.15
C VAL A 62 23.66 17.89 -15.69
N GLY A 63 24.27 16.91 -15.01
CA GLY A 63 25.42 16.18 -15.52
C GLY A 63 26.68 16.33 -14.69
N SER A 64 26.76 15.56 -13.61
CA SER A 64 28.04 14.98 -13.20
C SER A 64 27.81 13.49 -12.94
N PRO A 65 28.56 12.59 -13.60
CA PRO A 65 28.49 11.18 -13.27
C PRO A 65 28.90 11.01 -11.81
N ILE A 66 28.03 10.37 -11.04
CA ILE A 66 28.32 9.91 -9.68
C ILE A 66 29.49 8.93 -9.82
N THR A 67 30.70 9.45 -9.61
CA THR A 67 31.85 8.62 -9.30
C THR A 67 31.61 8.18 -7.87
N PRO A 68 31.50 6.88 -7.56
CA PRO A 68 31.30 6.43 -6.19
C PRO A 68 32.45 6.97 -5.35
N LEU A 69 32.07 7.68 -4.28
CA LEU A 69 33.00 8.20 -3.29
C LEU A 69 33.82 7.00 -2.78
N PRO A 70 35.16 7.01 -2.86
CA PRO A 70 35.93 5.95 -2.24
C PRO A 70 35.63 6.03 -0.75
N LEU A 71 35.08 4.94 -0.23
CA LEU A 71 34.97 4.70 1.20
C LEU A 71 36.37 4.88 1.77
N SER A 72 36.61 6.03 2.40
CA SER A 72 37.78 6.24 3.24
C SER A 72 37.65 5.27 4.40
N GLU A 73 38.22 4.08 4.22
CA GLU A 73 38.69 3.23 5.29
C GLU A 73 39.59 4.09 6.17
N SER A 74 39.01 4.63 7.24
CA SER A 74 39.77 5.23 8.33
C SER A 74 40.42 4.07 9.08
N SER A 75 41.45 3.48 8.47
CA SER A 75 42.44 2.68 9.16
C SER A 75 43.22 3.64 10.05
N SER A 76 42.84 3.74 11.31
CA SER A 76 43.69 4.29 12.34
C SER A 76 44.86 3.35 12.53
N ASP A 77 45.81 3.43 11.61
CA ASP A 77 47.16 2.92 11.79
C ASP A 77 47.79 3.83 12.84
N THR A 78 47.62 3.44 14.11
CA THR A 78 48.52 3.91 15.16
C THR A 78 49.88 3.32 14.84
N GLU A 79 50.60 3.96 13.92
CA GLU A 79 52.04 3.86 13.85
C GLU A 79 52.52 4.13 15.27
N ASP A 80 53.00 3.06 15.88
CA ASP A 80 53.71 3.02 17.13
C ASP A 80 54.95 3.91 16.95
N VAL A 81 54.76 5.21 17.14
CA VAL A 81 55.85 6.18 17.23
C VAL A 81 56.54 5.85 18.53
N SER A 82 57.42 4.85 18.46
CA SER A 82 58.42 4.57 19.46
C SER A 82 59.16 5.88 19.67
N LEU A 83 58.83 6.59 20.76
CA LEU A 83 59.61 7.71 21.24
C LEU A 83 61.02 7.16 21.43
N VAL A 84 61.90 7.49 20.48
CA VAL A 84 63.33 7.27 20.60
C VAL A 84 63.76 8.12 21.79
N ILE A 85 63.76 7.49 22.96
CA ILE A 85 64.41 8.02 24.15
C ILE A 85 65.89 8.01 23.79
N GLU A 86 66.37 9.15 23.28
CA GLU A 86 67.79 9.48 23.27
C GLU A 86 68.24 9.40 24.74
N ASN A 87 68.80 8.25 25.11
CA ASN A 87 69.51 8.10 26.36
C ASN A 87 70.73 9.00 26.26
N GLU A 88 70.62 10.20 26.84
CA GLU A 88 71.72 11.11 27.10
C GLU A 88 72.79 10.33 27.87
N ALA A 89 73.78 9.85 27.12
CA ALA A 89 74.84 9.02 27.64
C ALA A 89 75.57 9.78 28.74
N LEU A 90 75.60 9.20 29.94
CA LEU A 90 76.43 9.65 31.05
C LEU A 90 77.87 9.76 30.55
N GLU A 91 78.28 10.98 30.22
CA GLU A 91 79.65 11.35 29.89
C GLU A 91 80.52 11.05 31.11
N MET A 92 81.10 9.85 31.12
CA MET A 92 82.07 9.44 32.13
C MET A 92 83.29 10.35 32.00
N PRO A 93 83.74 10.99 33.09
CA PRO A 93 84.94 11.81 33.02
C PRO A 93 86.14 10.92 32.65
N PRO A 94 87.13 11.46 31.90
CA PRO A 94 88.29 10.69 31.46
C PRO A 94 89.02 10.04 32.64
N ILE A 95 89.13 8.72 32.61
CA ILE A 95 89.92 7.93 33.55
C ILE A 95 91.40 8.21 33.26
N GLY A 96 91.99 9.16 33.98
CA GLY A 96 93.42 9.47 33.82
C GLY A 96 93.94 10.78 34.41
N SER A 97 93.23 11.41 35.36
CA SER A 97 93.77 12.56 36.09
C SER A 97 94.56 12.07 37.32
N THR A 98 95.89 12.08 37.18
CA THR A 98 96.84 11.96 38.28
C THR A 98 96.71 13.21 39.15
N TYR A 99 96.02 13.08 40.28
CA TYR A 99 96.01 14.13 41.30
C TYR A 99 97.40 14.22 41.92
N GLU A 100 98.07 15.36 41.76
CA GLU A 100 99.16 15.73 42.66
C GLU A 100 98.59 15.83 44.08
N VAL A 101 99.22 15.14 45.02
CA VAL A 101 98.96 15.23 46.45
C VAL A 101 99.51 16.58 46.94
N GLY A 102 98.79 17.65 46.63
CA GLY A 102 99.03 19.00 47.13
C GLY A 102 98.30 19.22 48.45
N ASP A 103 99.08 19.46 49.50
CA ASP A 103 98.75 19.96 50.84
C ASP A 103 97.28 19.90 51.35
N PRO A 104 97.00 19.17 52.46
CA PRO A 104 95.65 19.05 53.04
C PRO A 104 95.12 20.30 53.76
N SER A 105 95.75 21.47 53.60
CA SER A 105 95.46 22.66 54.41
C SER A 105 94.73 23.76 53.64
N SER A 106 93.67 23.42 52.90
CA SER A 106 92.71 24.41 52.38
C SER A 106 91.46 23.71 51.84
N MET A 107 90.79 22.88 52.65
CA MET A 107 89.36 22.66 52.42
C MET A 107 88.64 23.94 52.82
N THR A 108 88.58 24.89 51.90
CA THR A 108 87.49 25.84 51.90
C THR A 108 86.22 25.00 51.92
N LEU A 109 85.50 25.04 53.05
CA LEU A 109 84.11 24.64 53.13
C LEU A 109 83.36 25.51 52.12
N PHE A 110 83.42 25.14 50.84
CA PHE A 110 82.50 25.65 49.85
C PHE A 110 81.11 25.32 50.40
N PRO A 111 80.19 26.30 50.44
CA PRO A 111 79.02 26.17 51.27
C PRO A 111 78.23 24.93 50.82
N LEU A 112 78.18 23.88 51.66
CA LEU A 112 77.38 22.68 51.42
C LEU A 112 75.91 23.04 51.10
N PHE A 113 75.49 24.21 51.59
CA PHE A 113 74.20 24.84 51.34
C PHE A 113 73.94 25.21 49.87
N TYR A 114 74.97 25.45 49.04
CA TYR A 114 74.80 25.88 47.65
C TYR A 114 74.39 24.74 46.72
N LEU A 115 74.94 23.53 46.92
CA LEU A 115 74.54 22.35 46.15
C LEU A 115 73.15 21.86 46.56
N HIS A 116 72.82 21.95 47.85
CA HIS A 116 71.51 21.51 48.35
C HIS A 116 70.36 22.41 47.87
N GLY A 117 70.59 23.72 47.75
CA GLY A 117 69.59 24.67 47.23
C GLY A 117 69.17 24.38 45.79
N ARG A 118 70.11 23.97 44.92
CA ARG A 118 69.81 23.58 43.52
C ARG A 118 68.90 22.35 43.46
N GLU A 119 69.18 21.35 44.29
CA GLU A 119 68.38 20.12 44.32
C GLU A 119 66.97 20.35 44.86
N ILE A 120 66.82 21.21 45.87
CA ILE A 120 65.52 21.63 46.39
C ILE A 120 64.70 22.34 45.31
N ALA A 121 65.30 23.30 44.58
CA ALA A 121 64.63 24.00 43.49
C ALA A 121 64.21 23.05 42.35
N ARG A 122 65.03 22.06 42.02
CA ARG A 122 64.67 21.01 41.04
C ARG A 122 63.49 20.17 41.53
N LEU A 123 63.48 19.80 42.81
CA LEU A 123 62.39 19.01 43.40
C LEU A 123 61.07 19.80 43.41
N ASP A 124 61.14 21.09 43.71
CA ASP A 124 59.98 22.00 43.69
C ASP A 124 59.37 22.07 42.29
N GLY A 125 60.19 22.35 41.27
CA GLY A 125 59.74 22.35 39.87
C GLY A 125 59.15 21.00 39.41
N ASN A 126 59.74 19.87 39.83
CA ASN A 126 59.18 18.54 39.56
C ASN A 126 57.82 18.33 40.25
N THR A 127 57.64 18.88 41.44
CA THR A 127 56.40 18.78 42.21
C THR A 127 55.30 19.62 41.56
N GLU A 128 55.62 20.83 41.12
CA GLU A 128 54.71 21.68 40.34
C GLU A 128 54.28 21.00 39.03
N LEU A 129 55.23 20.39 38.31
CA LEU A 129 54.96 19.64 37.08
C LEU A 129 54.05 18.44 37.36
N LEU A 130 54.33 17.67 38.41
CA LEU A 130 53.51 16.54 38.82
C LEU A 130 52.08 16.98 39.16
N LEU A 131 51.92 18.08 39.92
CA LEU A 131 50.62 18.62 40.27
C LEU A 131 49.83 19.07 39.03
N SER A 132 50.50 19.75 38.10
CA SER A 132 49.92 20.16 36.81
C SER A 132 49.45 18.95 35.99
N ASN A 133 50.24 17.88 35.94
CA ASN A 133 49.89 16.64 35.24
C ASN A 133 48.68 15.94 35.88
N VAL A 134 48.60 15.89 37.21
CA VAL A 134 47.44 15.32 37.92
C VAL A 134 46.17 16.11 37.59
N GLN A 135 46.23 17.45 37.63
CA GLN A 135 45.09 18.29 37.27
C GLN A 135 44.69 18.16 35.80
N TYR A 136 45.65 17.94 34.89
CA TYR A 136 45.37 17.66 33.50
C TYR A 136 44.61 16.34 33.34
N LEU A 137 45.09 15.25 33.96
CA LEU A 137 44.44 13.95 33.92
C LEU A 137 43.02 13.99 34.50
N GLU A 138 42.82 14.69 35.61
CA GLU A 138 41.50 14.89 36.21
C GLU A 138 40.53 15.58 35.22
N ARG A 139 41.01 16.58 34.47
CA ARG A 139 40.21 17.24 33.42
C ARG A 139 39.92 16.29 32.26
N CYS A 140 40.89 15.48 31.84
CA CYS A 140 40.69 14.47 30.81
C CYS A 140 39.64 13.42 31.22
N GLU A 141 39.69 12.94 32.46
CA GLU A 141 38.72 11.99 33.00
C GLU A 141 37.31 12.59 33.02
N LYS A 142 37.17 13.82 33.52
CA LYS A 142 35.89 14.56 33.53
C LYS A 142 35.31 14.73 32.12
N LYS A 143 36.16 15.08 31.15
CA LYS A 143 35.75 15.20 29.74
C LYS A 143 35.29 13.86 29.17
N SER A 144 36.09 12.81 29.33
CA SER A 144 35.76 11.47 28.85
C SER A 144 34.45 10.94 29.46
N LYS A 145 34.21 11.20 30.74
CA LYS A 145 32.96 10.84 31.42
C LYS A 145 31.75 11.54 30.81
N ALA A 146 31.85 12.84 30.54
CA ALA A 146 30.77 13.61 29.90
C ALA A 146 30.49 13.12 28.47
N ASP A 147 31.54 12.82 27.69
CA ASP A 147 31.41 12.29 26.33
C ASP A 147 30.73 10.89 26.34
N MET A 148 31.06 10.05 27.32
CA MET A 148 30.43 8.74 27.50
C MET A 148 28.95 8.86 27.88
N GLU A 149 28.60 9.79 28.78
CA GLU A 149 27.21 10.05 29.17
C GLU A 149 26.38 10.58 27.98
N ALA A 150 26.94 11.51 27.20
CA ALA A 150 26.31 12.04 26.00
C ALA A 150 26.10 10.94 24.93
N SER A 151 27.09 10.07 24.72
CA SER A 151 26.94 8.95 23.77
C SER A 151 25.93 7.91 24.26
N SER A 152 25.90 7.61 25.56
CA SER A 152 24.90 6.73 26.16
C SER A 152 23.47 7.25 25.97
N SER A 153 23.25 8.56 26.13
CA SER A 153 21.92 9.15 25.89
C SER A 153 21.50 9.04 24.43
N LYS A 154 22.42 9.23 23.47
CA LYS A 154 22.13 9.06 22.04
C LYS A 154 21.79 7.61 21.68
N ILE A 155 22.51 6.64 22.25
CA ILE A 155 22.22 5.21 22.03
C ILE A 155 20.82 4.87 22.52
N ARG A 156 20.41 5.41 23.68
CA ARG A 156 19.05 5.22 24.20
C ARG A 156 17.98 5.81 23.27
N GLU A 157 18.20 7.01 22.73
CA GLU A 157 17.27 7.63 21.78
C GLU A 157 17.14 6.82 20.48
N VAL A 158 18.27 6.35 19.94
CA VAL A 158 18.26 5.47 18.74
C VAL A 158 17.48 4.20 19.02
N LYS A 159 17.66 3.60 20.20
CA LYS A 159 16.91 2.41 20.60
C LYS A 159 15.40 2.67 20.67
N GLU A 160 14.98 3.78 21.27
CA GLU A 160 13.56 4.15 21.35
C GLU A 160 12.95 4.33 19.95
N ARG A 161 13.69 4.92 19.01
CA ARG A 161 13.24 5.03 17.62
C ARG A 161 13.15 3.67 16.93
N MET A 162 14.07 2.75 17.21
CA MET A 162 14.00 1.38 16.68
C MET A 162 12.79 0.62 17.22
N ASP A 163 12.56 0.69 18.54
CA ASP A 163 11.41 0.04 19.17
C ASP A 163 10.08 0.59 18.59
N LYS A 164 10.02 1.88 18.26
CA LYS A 164 8.87 2.48 17.56
C LYS A 164 8.69 1.94 16.13
N MET A 165 9.77 1.84 15.35
CA MET A 165 9.69 1.29 13.98
C MET A 165 9.26 -0.19 14.00
N ASP A 166 9.72 -0.97 14.98
CA ASP A 166 9.30 -2.37 15.12
C ASP A 166 7.80 -2.48 15.41
N GLN A 167 7.24 -1.54 16.19
CA GLN A 167 5.80 -1.45 16.42
C GLN A 167 5.05 -1.06 15.14
N ASP A 168 5.49 -0.02 14.44
CA ASP A 168 4.87 0.46 13.19
C ASP A 168 4.82 -0.67 12.13
N LEU A 169 5.89 -1.47 12.01
CA LEU A 169 5.93 -2.65 11.13
C LEU A 169 4.95 -3.74 11.57
N GLY A 170 4.76 -3.93 12.88
CA GLY A 170 3.79 -4.87 13.42
C GLY A 170 2.36 -4.49 13.07
N ASP A 171 2.02 -3.20 13.17
CA ASP A 171 0.70 -2.67 12.83
C ASP A 171 0.44 -2.73 11.31
N GLU A 172 1.46 -2.44 10.48
CA GLU A 172 1.38 -2.59 9.02
C GLU A 172 1.08 -4.04 8.61
N MET A 173 1.71 -5.02 9.26
CA MET A 173 1.42 -6.43 9.01
C MET A 173 -0.02 -6.81 9.37
N GLN A 174 -0.58 -6.25 10.45
CA GLN A 174 -1.99 -6.47 10.79
C GLN A 174 -2.92 -5.89 9.73
N PHE A 175 -2.62 -4.68 9.24
CA PHE A 175 -3.37 -4.07 8.15
C PHE A 175 -3.33 -4.92 6.87
N SER A 176 -2.16 -5.44 6.50
CA SER A 176 -1.99 -6.35 5.35
C SER A 176 -2.93 -7.56 5.43
N ASN A 177 -3.02 -8.20 6.60
CA ASN A 177 -3.91 -9.35 6.78
C ASN A 177 -5.40 -8.99 6.60
N VAL A 178 -5.82 -7.81 7.07
CA VAL A 178 -7.21 -7.33 6.89
C VAL A 178 -7.50 -7.07 5.41
N VAL A 179 -6.56 -6.45 4.69
CA VAL A 179 -6.68 -6.18 3.26
C VAL A 179 -6.75 -7.48 2.46
N GLU A 180 -5.87 -8.44 2.73
CA GLU A 180 -5.88 -9.76 2.07
C GLU A 180 -7.22 -10.49 2.26
N HIS A 181 -7.79 -10.47 3.47
CA HIS A 181 -9.10 -11.06 3.71
C HIS A 181 -10.23 -10.34 2.94
N ARG A 182 -10.18 -9.00 2.84
CA ARG A 182 -11.17 -8.25 2.05
C ARG A 182 -11.05 -8.53 0.56
N VAL A 183 -9.83 -8.62 0.03
CA VAL A 183 -9.56 -8.94 -1.38
C VAL A 183 -10.08 -10.32 -1.73
N THR A 184 -9.78 -11.33 -0.92
CA THR A 184 -10.28 -12.70 -1.15
C THR A 184 -11.81 -12.79 -1.09
N LYS A 185 -12.46 -12.04 -0.18
CA LYS A 185 -13.93 -11.94 -0.14
C LYS A 185 -14.50 -11.32 -1.44
N LEU A 186 -13.86 -10.28 -1.97
CA LEU A 186 -14.28 -9.65 -3.22
C LEU A 186 -14.08 -10.58 -4.43
N GLU A 187 -12.97 -11.30 -4.49
CA GLU A 187 -12.67 -12.27 -5.55
C GLU A 187 -13.72 -13.39 -5.59
N ASN A 188 -14.10 -13.93 -4.43
CA ASN A 188 -15.16 -14.93 -4.35
C ASN A 188 -16.51 -14.39 -4.85
N ARG A 189 -16.86 -13.14 -4.52
CA ARG A 189 -18.11 -12.51 -4.99
C ARG A 189 -18.10 -12.26 -6.50
N GLU A 190 -16.95 -11.93 -7.07
CA GLU A 190 -16.80 -11.78 -8.52
C GLU A 190 -16.97 -13.13 -9.24
N GLN A 191 -16.39 -14.20 -8.69
CA GLN A 191 -16.56 -15.55 -9.24
C GLN A 191 -18.02 -15.99 -9.23
N GLU A 192 -18.73 -15.78 -8.11
CA GLU A 192 -20.15 -16.10 -7.99
C GLU A 192 -20.99 -15.38 -9.06
N LYS A 193 -20.77 -14.07 -9.25
CA LYS A 193 -21.44 -13.29 -10.31
C LYS A 193 -21.13 -13.82 -11.70
N ALA A 194 -19.90 -14.28 -11.96
CA ALA A 194 -19.52 -14.85 -13.24
C ALA A 194 -20.25 -16.17 -13.52
N GLU A 195 -20.41 -17.02 -12.51
CA GLU A 195 -21.18 -18.27 -12.58
C GLU A 195 -22.67 -17.99 -12.82
N GLU A 196 -23.23 -16.99 -12.13
CA GLU A 196 -24.63 -16.57 -12.33
C GLU A 196 -24.87 -16.04 -13.75
N MET A 197 -23.97 -15.20 -14.27
CA MET A 197 -24.04 -14.73 -15.66
C MET A 197 -23.96 -15.86 -16.67
N ASP A 198 -23.12 -16.88 -16.44
CA ASP A 198 -23.06 -18.05 -17.31
C ASP A 198 -24.37 -18.86 -17.28
N LYS A 199 -24.98 -19.00 -16.10
CA LYS A 199 -26.31 -19.62 -15.94
C LYS A 199 -27.39 -18.85 -16.69
N MET A 200 -27.40 -17.52 -16.59
CA MET A 200 -28.33 -16.66 -17.34
C MET A 200 -28.11 -16.77 -18.86
N LYS A 201 -26.85 -16.76 -19.31
CA LYS A 201 -26.50 -16.91 -20.73
C LYS A 201 -26.98 -18.25 -21.30
N LYS A 202 -26.84 -19.34 -20.55
CA LYS A 202 -27.37 -20.66 -20.92
C LYS A 202 -28.89 -20.62 -21.08
N ARG A 203 -29.61 -20.06 -20.11
CA ARG A 203 -31.09 -19.90 -20.16
C ARG A 203 -31.52 -19.06 -21.37
N LEU A 204 -30.81 -17.98 -21.66
CA LEU A 204 -31.08 -17.12 -22.81
C LEU A 204 -30.88 -17.88 -24.14
N GLY A 205 -29.80 -18.66 -24.27
CA GLY A 205 -29.56 -19.49 -25.45
C GLY A 205 -30.65 -20.55 -25.66
N THR A 206 -31.16 -21.17 -24.59
CA THR A 206 -32.31 -22.09 -24.67
C THR A 206 -33.57 -21.37 -25.14
N LEU A 207 -33.85 -20.17 -24.60
CA LEU A 207 -35.01 -19.38 -24.99
C LEU A 207 -34.96 -18.95 -26.46
N GLU A 208 -33.78 -18.54 -26.95
CA GLU A 208 -33.55 -18.17 -28.35
C GLU A 208 -33.79 -19.34 -29.32
N ALA A 209 -33.34 -20.54 -28.95
CA ALA A 209 -33.59 -21.76 -29.72
C ALA A 209 -35.09 -22.10 -29.78
N ASN A 210 -35.80 -22.00 -28.65
CA ASN A 210 -37.25 -22.23 -28.58
C ASN A 210 -38.03 -21.22 -29.42
N TYR A 211 -37.64 -19.96 -29.39
CA TYR A 211 -38.29 -18.92 -30.20
C TYR A 211 -38.07 -19.16 -31.71
N SER A 212 -36.86 -19.55 -32.09
CA SER A 212 -36.54 -19.91 -33.48
C SER A 212 -37.39 -21.09 -33.98
N LEU A 213 -37.64 -22.08 -33.12
CA LEU A 213 -38.52 -23.21 -33.41
C LEU A 213 -39.97 -22.76 -33.65
N VAL A 214 -40.54 -21.96 -32.74
CA VAL A 214 -41.92 -21.44 -32.87
C VAL A 214 -42.09 -20.61 -34.14
N LEU A 215 -41.09 -19.79 -34.48
CA LEU A 215 -41.10 -19.03 -35.73
C LEU A 215 -41.10 -19.92 -36.97
N SER A 216 -40.28 -20.98 -36.96
CA SER A 216 -40.24 -21.96 -38.04
C SER A 216 -41.58 -22.66 -38.24
N ASP A 217 -42.19 -23.15 -37.14
CA ASP A 217 -43.50 -23.79 -37.17
C ASP A 217 -44.58 -22.84 -37.71
N ARG A 218 -44.58 -21.58 -37.27
CA ARG A 218 -45.51 -20.56 -37.74
C ARG A 218 -45.41 -20.35 -39.25
N ASP A 219 -44.19 -20.27 -39.78
CA ASP A 219 -43.97 -20.04 -41.20
C ASP A 219 -44.37 -21.28 -42.04
N GLU A 220 -44.18 -22.49 -41.50
CA GLU A 220 -44.69 -23.73 -42.09
C GLU A 220 -46.22 -23.77 -42.13
N TRP A 221 -46.88 -23.43 -41.02
CA TRP A 221 -48.34 -23.30 -40.95
C TRP A 221 -48.88 -22.25 -41.92
N ARG A 222 -48.21 -21.10 -42.04
CA ARG A 222 -48.58 -20.05 -42.98
C ARG A 222 -48.52 -20.56 -44.42
N LYS A 223 -47.48 -21.32 -44.76
CA LYS A 223 -47.33 -21.94 -46.08
C LYS A 223 -48.42 -22.99 -46.35
N ALA A 224 -48.72 -23.85 -45.37
CA ALA A 224 -49.79 -24.84 -45.47
C ALA A 224 -51.16 -24.19 -45.69
N PHE A 225 -51.44 -23.09 -44.97
CA PHE A 225 -52.67 -22.32 -45.10
C PHE A 225 -52.82 -21.71 -46.51
N LEU A 226 -51.76 -21.07 -47.03
CA LEU A 226 -51.77 -20.50 -48.38
C LEU A 226 -52.00 -21.59 -49.45
N ASN A 227 -51.36 -22.75 -49.30
CA ASN A 227 -51.58 -23.89 -50.20
C ASN A 227 -53.02 -24.39 -50.16
N LEU A 228 -53.61 -24.49 -48.96
CA LEU A 228 -55.01 -24.88 -48.80
C LEU A 228 -55.95 -23.85 -49.44
N GLN A 229 -55.71 -22.56 -49.24
CA GLN A 229 -56.48 -21.49 -49.86
C GLN A 229 -56.44 -21.58 -51.39
N ALA A 230 -55.26 -21.84 -51.97
CA ALA A 230 -55.11 -22.03 -53.42
C ALA A 230 -55.92 -23.24 -53.90
N TRP A 231 -55.83 -24.38 -53.22
CA TRP A 231 -56.58 -25.60 -53.54
C TRP A 231 -58.10 -25.40 -53.47
N VAL A 232 -58.59 -24.72 -52.43
CA VAL A 232 -60.02 -24.39 -52.28
C VAL A 232 -60.48 -23.47 -53.42
N SER A 233 -59.68 -22.46 -53.76
CA SER A 233 -59.98 -21.52 -54.85
C SER A 233 -60.09 -22.21 -56.21
N GLU A 234 -59.22 -23.18 -56.48
CA GLU A 234 -59.25 -24.01 -57.69
C GLU A 234 -60.54 -24.85 -57.76
N ARG A 235 -60.94 -25.46 -56.64
CA ARG A 235 -62.12 -26.34 -56.55
C ARG A 235 -63.46 -25.61 -56.70
N LEU A 236 -63.59 -24.42 -56.13
CA LEU A 236 -64.85 -23.66 -56.12
C LEU A 236 -65.02 -22.75 -57.36
N GLY A 237 -63.98 -22.61 -58.18
CA GLY A 237 -63.95 -21.69 -59.31
C GLY A 237 -63.74 -20.25 -58.86
N HIS A 238 -62.93 -19.50 -59.60
CA HIS A 238 -62.54 -18.12 -59.25
C HIS A 238 -63.71 -17.14 -59.04
N GLY A 239 -64.91 -17.45 -59.53
CA GLY A 239 -66.09 -16.58 -59.39
C GLY A 239 -66.78 -16.58 -58.02
N ALA A 240 -66.48 -17.54 -57.12
CA ALA A 240 -67.19 -17.67 -55.85
C ALA A 240 -66.56 -16.87 -54.69
N LEU A 241 -65.30 -16.41 -54.82
CA LEU A 241 -64.57 -15.72 -53.76
C LEU A 241 -64.61 -14.18 -53.86
N ASP A 242 -65.21 -13.62 -54.92
CA ASP A 242 -65.34 -12.16 -55.10
C ASP A 242 -66.54 -11.56 -54.32
N ALA A 243 -67.27 -12.40 -53.57
CA ALA A 243 -68.23 -11.93 -52.58
C ALA A 243 -67.49 -11.42 -51.33
N ARG A 244 -66.62 -10.41 -51.49
CA ARG A 244 -66.20 -9.60 -50.34
C ARG A 244 -67.45 -8.91 -49.80
N PRO A 245 -67.78 -9.04 -48.51
CA PRO A 245 -68.69 -8.09 -47.88
C PRO A 245 -68.08 -6.71 -48.13
N TYR A 246 -68.82 -5.85 -48.83
CA TYR A 246 -68.48 -4.45 -48.97
C TYR A 246 -68.43 -3.87 -47.55
N VAL A 247 -67.22 -3.84 -46.98
CA VAL A 247 -66.96 -3.13 -45.72
C VAL A 247 -67.02 -1.67 -46.10
N SER A 248 -68.16 -1.04 -45.84
CA SER A 248 -68.32 0.41 -45.95
C SER A 248 -67.23 1.06 -45.11
N ASP A 249 -66.40 1.90 -45.73
CA ASP A 249 -65.32 2.68 -45.11
C ASP A 249 -65.83 3.76 -44.12
N ASP A 250 -67.09 3.67 -43.67
CA ASP A 250 -67.80 4.76 -43.01
C ASP A 250 -67.76 4.71 -41.48
N GLY A 251 -67.03 3.74 -40.90
CA GLY A 251 -66.95 3.54 -39.47
C GLY A 251 -65.52 3.58 -38.98
N THR A 252 -65.01 4.77 -38.67
CA THR A 252 -63.88 4.95 -37.76
C THR A 252 -64.22 4.24 -36.44
N ILE A 253 -63.75 3.00 -36.29
CA ILE A 253 -63.74 2.32 -35.00
C ILE A 253 -62.76 3.10 -34.14
N SER A 254 -63.29 4.08 -33.40
CA SER A 254 -62.58 4.73 -32.30
C SER A 254 -62.27 3.63 -31.29
N PHE A 255 -61.04 3.13 -31.34
CA PHE A 255 -60.46 2.35 -30.27
C PHE A 255 -60.50 3.24 -29.04
N GLY A 256 -61.46 2.96 -28.16
CA GLY A 256 -61.69 3.70 -26.94
C GLY A 256 -60.38 3.85 -26.18
N GLU A 257 -60.11 5.08 -25.76
CA GLU A 257 -59.00 5.45 -24.90
C GLU A 257 -58.87 4.45 -23.75
N TYR A 258 -57.79 3.68 -23.78
CA TYR A 258 -57.39 2.85 -22.66
C TYR A 258 -57.09 3.82 -21.51
N LYS A 259 -58.01 3.89 -20.53
CA LYS A 259 -57.75 4.57 -19.26
C LYS A 259 -56.44 4.00 -18.71
N THR A 260 -55.42 4.85 -18.62
CA THR A 260 -54.20 4.58 -17.87
C THR A 260 -54.59 4.23 -16.44
N LEU A 261 -54.55 2.93 -16.12
CA LEU A 261 -54.68 2.45 -14.75
C LEU A 261 -53.52 3.07 -13.98
N LYS A 262 -53.88 3.95 -13.04
CA LYS A 262 -52.96 4.60 -12.13
C LYS A 262 -52.23 3.49 -11.36
N PRO A 263 -50.88 3.45 -11.37
CA PRO A 263 -50.17 2.45 -10.57
C PRO A 263 -50.55 2.63 -9.10
N PRO A 264 -50.74 1.53 -8.34
CA PRO A 264 -51.04 1.61 -6.92
C PRO A 264 -49.90 2.35 -6.23
N GLY A 265 -50.24 3.45 -5.55
CA GLY A 265 -49.27 4.32 -4.89
C GLY A 265 -48.46 3.56 -3.86
N SER A 266 -47.14 3.72 -3.94
CA SER A 266 -46.21 3.19 -2.95
C SER A 266 -46.55 3.76 -1.56
N PRO A 267 -46.59 2.92 -0.51
CA PRO A 267 -46.79 3.40 0.85
C PRO A 267 -45.62 4.30 1.26
N SER A 268 -45.94 5.51 1.71
CA SER A 268 -44.99 6.43 2.31
C SER A 268 -44.51 5.82 3.63
N SER A 269 -43.23 5.40 3.64
CA SER A 269 -42.56 5.03 4.89
C SER A 269 -42.26 6.33 5.65
N SER A 270 -42.95 6.51 6.76
CA SER A 270 -42.57 7.44 7.82
C SER A 270 -42.27 6.60 9.04
N GLN A 271 -40.98 6.41 9.35
CA GLN A 271 -40.40 6.49 10.69
C GLN A 271 -38.90 6.23 10.64
#